data_AF-A0A2P6S7J8-F1
#
_entry.id   AF-A0A2P6S7J8-F1
#
_cell.length_a   1.000
_cell.length_b   1.000
_cell.length_c   1.000
_cell.angle_alpha   90.00
_cell.angle_beta   90.00
_cell.angle_gamma   90.00
#
_symmetry.space_group_name_H-M   'P 1'
#
loop_
_entity.id
_entity.type
_entity.pdbx_description
1 polymer ?
#
loop_
_entity_poly.entity_id
_entity_poly.type
_entity_poly.pdbx_seq_one_letter_code
_entity_poly.pdbx_strand_id
1 'polypeptide(L)'
;MGEQQDMHEQVSFWKMPVDVFFRDARNVFKWDLLGKEILQIAVPAALAVAADPLASLIDTAFIGHIGPVELAAAGVSIALFNQASRITIFPLVSVTTSFVAEEDTVAKMKIKAGKGLKLEKGSDMLDDLEKGVAKPKPETKEPALDDENGESSEMGKHLGNDEDKENGENSDKILDEGSEAKNSISENAKLEIGEKGVPKNSEPQENGSKTGIVNGPSVVMSKNKKTKMKNRKRTIASASTALIFGAILGLLQAIFLMLGSKVLLGVMGVKHDSPMLKPAMKYLRVRSIGAPAVLLTLAMQGIFRGFKDTKTPLYVIVVGYAINIALDPLLIFVCGFGIRGAAIAHVLSQYLMALVLFLILMRKVNLMPPSVKDLQFGKFLKNGSLLLARVVAVTFCVTLAASLAARQGPTPMAAFQTCLQVWLTSSLLADGLAVAGQAILACAFAEKDYKKATATATRVLQMGFILGVGLALVVGVGLYFGAGIFSKDVNVLHLIKIGLPFVAATQPINSLSFVFDGVNFGASDFAYSAYSLVLVAIASIVSLFLLSKSDGFVGIWIALTIYMGLRAFAGVWRMGTGTGPWRFLKGGSSPQLS
;
A
#
# COMPACT_ATOMS: atom_id res chain seq x y z
N MET A 1 0.53 63.77 27.45
CA MET A 1 0.08 63.55 26.06
C MET A 1 1.24 62.90 25.33
N GLY A 2 1.26 61.63 24.95
CA GLY A 2 0.37 60.51 25.15
C GLY A 2 1.20 59.26 24.83
N GLU A 3 1.02 58.21 25.64
CA GLU A 3 1.57 56.89 25.39
C GLU A 3 1.05 56.36 24.05
N GLN A 4 1.93 55.78 23.23
CA GLN A 4 1.53 54.83 22.20
C GLN A 4 2.43 53.60 22.35
N GLN A 5 1.84 52.59 22.99
CA GLN A 5 2.38 51.26 23.22
C GLN A 5 2.83 50.62 21.90
N ASP A 6 4.11 50.24 21.86
CA ASP A 6 4.59 49.13 21.04
C ASP A 6 3.87 47.84 21.48
N MET A 7 2.75 47.54 20.82
CA MET A 7 2.20 46.19 20.82
C MET A 7 3.04 45.33 19.88
N HIS A 8 4.15 44.82 20.41
CA HIS A 8 4.66 43.52 20.00
C HIS A 8 3.50 42.53 20.16
N GLU A 9 2.78 42.25 19.07
CA GLU A 9 1.88 41.11 19.02
C GLU A 9 2.78 39.87 19.09
N GLN A 10 3.02 39.41 20.33
CA GLN A 10 3.57 38.10 20.61
C GLN A 10 2.65 37.11 19.90
N VAL A 11 3.06 36.68 18.70
CA VAL A 11 2.45 35.55 18.00
C VAL A 11 2.67 34.36 18.92
N SER A 12 1.69 34.11 19.78
CA SER A 12 1.79 33.11 20.83
C SER A 12 2.10 31.78 20.15
N PHE A 13 3.26 31.23 20.47
CA PHE A 13 3.81 29.98 19.96
C PHE A 13 2.79 28.81 20.00
N TRP A 14 1.76 28.93 20.84
CA TRP A 14 0.70 27.96 21.08
C TRP A 14 -0.63 28.20 20.34
N LYS A 15 -0.88 29.35 19.69
CA LYS A 15 -2.13 29.57 18.90
C LYS A 15 -2.11 28.88 17.54
N MET A 16 -0.93 28.56 17.00
CA MET A 16 -0.80 28.01 15.63
C MET A 16 -1.08 26.51 15.45
N PRO A 17 -0.86 25.58 16.41
CA PRO A 17 -1.07 24.17 16.13
C PRO A 17 -2.54 23.82 16.05
N VAL A 18 -3.39 24.25 16.98
CA VAL A 18 -4.78 23.76 17.11
C VAL A 18 -5.74 24.47 16.16
N ASP A 19 -5.60 25.78 15.98
CA ASP A 19 -6.49 26.56 15.11
C ASP A 19 -6.43 26.10 13.65
N VAL A 20 -5.28 25.62 13.17
CA VAL A 20 -5.14 25.06 11.81
C VAL A 20 -5.92 23.74 11.64
N PHE A 21 -6.10 22.95 12.71
CA PHE A 21 -6.90 21.71 12.65
C PHE A 21 -8.40 21.96 12.71
N PHE A 22 -8.83 22.99 13.43
CA PHE A 22 -10.27 23.31 13.57
C PHE A 22 -10.75 24.39 12.62
N ARG A 23 -9.84 25.06 11.89
CA ARG A 23 -10.19 25.93 10.77
C ARG A 23 -10.97 25.12 9.74
N ASP A 24 -12.13 25.63 9.36
CA ASP A 24 -12.99 25.01 8.36
C ASP A 24 -13.51 23.60 8.72
N ALA A 25 -13.66 23.26 10.01
CA ALA A 25 -14.22 21.97 10.46
C ALA A 25 -15.63 21.65 9.88
N ARG A 26 -16.39 22.65 9.45
CA ARG A 26 -17.68 22.46 8.75
C ARG A 26 -17.51 21.80 7.38
N ASN A 27 -16.31 21.86 6.81
CA ASN A 27 -16.02 21.32 5.51
C ASN A 27 -15.69 19.82 5.55
N VAL A 28 -15.49 19.20 6.72
CA VAL A 28 -15.00 17.80 6.80
C VAL A 28 -15.88 16.82 6.02
N PHE A 29 -17.20 16.98 6.08
CA PHE A 29 -18.17 16.17 5.35
C PHE A 29 -18.64 16.78 4.03
N LYS A 30 -18.04 17.89 3.57
CA LYS A 30 -18.41 18.46 2.27
C LYS A 30 -18.03 17.48 1.17
N TRP A 31 -19.00 17.14 0.35
CA TRP A 31 -18.86 16.36 -0.88
C TRP A 31 -18.32 17.22 -2.04
N ASP A 32 -17.33 18.05 -1.74
CA ASP A 32 -16.60 18.83 -2.74
C ASP A 32 -15.63 17.95 -3.54
N LEU A 33 -15.05 18.52 -4.60
CA LEU A 33 -14.11 17.80 -5.48
C LEU A 33 -12.99 17.14 -4.67
N LEU A 34 -12.44 17.86 -3.69
CA LEU A 34 -11.38 17.36 -2.81
C LEU A 34 -11.85 16.21 -1.90
N GLY A 35 -13.02 16.33 -1.25
CA GLY A 35 -13.57 15.27 -0.41
C GLY A 35 -13.86 13.98 -1.20
N LYS A 36 -14.39 14.11 -2.43
CA LYS A 36 -14.61 12.98 -3.34
C LYS A 36 -13.30 12.33 -3.77
N GLU A 37 -12.29 13.14 -4.13
CA GLU A 37 -10.95 12.66 -4.52
C GLU A 37 -10.29 11.89 -3.36
N ILE A 38 -10.35 12.42 -2.13
CA ILE A 38 -9.84 11.74 -0.93
C ILE A 38 -10.55 10.40 -0.72
N LEU A 39 -11.89 10.36 -0.73
CA LEU A 39 -12.65 9.13 -0.47
C LEU A 39 -12.46 8.06 -1.55
N GLN A 40 -12.33 8.45 -2.82
CA GLN A 40 -12.08 7.53 -3.93
C GLN A 40 -10.74 6.80 -3.80
N ILE A 41 -9.75 7.42 -3.16
CA ILE A 41 -8.46 6.79 -2.87
C ILE A 41 -8.49 6.06 -1.52
N ALA A 42 -9.05 6.70 -0.49
CA ALA A 42 -8.98 6.21 0.88
C ALA A 42 -9.78 4.94 1.12
N VAL A 43 -11.01 4.82 0.57
CA VAL A 43 -11.89 3.67 0.85
C VAL A 43 -11.30 2.37 0.27
N PRO A 44 -10.88 2.28 -1.01
CA PRO A 44 -10.26 1.07 -1.52
C PRO A 44 -8.93 0.73 -0.82
N ALA A 45 -8.14 1.75 -0.45
CA ALA A 45 -6.91 1.55 0.28
C ALA A 45 -7.16 0.99 1.70
N ALA A 46 -8.12 1.54 2.43
CA ALA A 46 -8.50 1.06 3.76
C ALA A 46 -8.97 -0.41 3.72
N LEU A 47 -9.83 -0.76 2.76
CA LEU A 47 -10.30 -2.14 2.59
C LEU A 47 -9.16 -3.12 2.27
N ALA A 48 -8.21 -2.70 1.43
CA ALA A 48 -7.05 -3.51 1.09
C ALA A 48 -6.13 -3.75 2.30
N VAL A 49 -5.90 -2.72 3.11
CA VAL A 49 -5.02 -2.80 4.28
C VAL A 49 -5.69 -3.53 5.45
N ALA A 50 -7.03 -3.49 5.55
CA ALA A 50 -7.78 -4.13 6.63
C ALA A 50 -7.91 -5.65 6.49
N ALA A 51 -7.71 -6.23 5.29
CA ALA A 51 -7.95 -7.65 5.05
C ALA A 51 -7.11 -8.58 5.94
N ASP A 52 -5.79 -8.33 6.06
CA ASP A 52 -4.88 -9.14 6.89
C ASP A 52 -5.18 -9.01 8.40
N PRO A 53 -5.30 -7.79 8.98
CA PRO A 53 -5.65 -7.63 10.38
C PRO A 53 -7.01 -8.23 10.76
N LEU A 54 -8.03 -8.12 9.88
CA LEU A 54 -9.34 -8.71 10.10
C LEU A 54 -9.27 -10.24 10.14
N ALA A 55 -8.53 -10.85 9.20
CA ALA A 55 -8.31 -12.29 9.23
C ALA A 55 -7.57 -12.71 10.51
N SER A 56 -6.50 -12.00 10.86
CA SER A 56 -5.75 -12.26 12.09
C SER A 56 -6.57 -12.03 13.38
N LEU A 57 -7.61 -11.18 13.35
CA LEU A 57 -8.54 -11.00 14.47
C LEU A 57 -9.44 -12.24 14.63
N ILE A 58 -9.90 -12.82 13.52
CA ILE A 58 -10.68 -14.06 13.51
C ILE A 58 -9.80 -15.24 13.98
N ASP A 59 -8.57 -15.36 13.49
CA ASP A 59 -7.61 -16.37 13.96
C ASP A 59 -7.40 -16.28 15.48
N THR A 60 -7.27 -15.04 15.99
CA THR A 60 -7.14 -14.78 17.44
C THR A 60 -8.37 -15.27 18.21
N ALA A 61 -9.57 -15.08 17.68
CA ALA A 61 -10.80 -15.57 18.29
C ALA A 61 -10.87 -17.10 18.31
N PHE A 62 -10.46 -17.78 17.24
CA PHE A 62 -10.40 -19.24 17.20
C PHE A 62 -9.37 -19.81 18.17
N ILE A 63 -8.16 -19.23 18.22
CA ILE A 63 -7.12 -19.66 19.16
C ILE A 63 -7.56 -19.43 20.61
N GLY A 64 -8.24 -18.31 20.89
CA GLY A 64 -8.73 -17.98 22.21
C GLY A 64 -9.82 -18.92 22.76
N HIS A 65 -10.52 -19.63 21.87
CA HIS A 65 -11.44 -20.71 22.24
C HIS A 65 -10.73 -22.02 22.64
N ILE A 66 -9.46 -22.19 22.30
CA ILE A 66 -8.66 -23.33 22.77
C ILE A 66 -8.32 -23.14 24.25
N GLY A 67 -7.87 -21.94 24.60
CA GLY A 67 -7.51 -21.60 25.98
C GLY A 67 -6.67 -20.34 26.11
N PRO A 68 -6.58 -19.78 27.33
CA PRO A 68 -5.78 -18.58 27.59
C PRO A 68 -4.28 -18.80 27.39
N VAL A 69 -3.77 -20.01 27.66
CA VAL A 69 -2.35 -20.34 27.49
C VAL A 69 -1.97 -20.35 26.01
N GLU A 70 -2.82 -20.93 25.17
CA GLU A 70 -2.64 -21.00 23.72
C GLU A 70 -2.72 -19.62 23.08
N LEU A 71 -3.67 -18.79 23.50
CA LEU A 71 -3.80 -17.41 23.05
C LEU A 71 -2.57 -16.57 23.42
N ALA A 72 -2.10 -16.68 24.65
CA ALA A 72 -0.87 -16.03 25.09
C ALA A 72 0.34 -16.49 24.29
N ALA A 73 0.47 -17.81 24.08
CA ALA A 73 1.55 -18.42 23.32
C ALA A 73 1.58 -17.96 21.86
N ALA A 74 0.41 -17.89 21.22
CA ALA A 74 0.26 -17.35 19.88
C ALA A 74 0.66 -15.87 19.83
N GLY A 75 0.20 -15.05 20.79
CA GLY A 75 0.52 -13.63 20.83
C GLY A 75 2.02 -13.34 20.90
N VAL A 76 2.75 -14.02 21.79
CA VAL A 76 4.22 -13.84 21.88
C VAL A 76 4.92 -14.29 20.59
N SER A 77 4.46 -15.40 20.01
CA SER A 77 5.02 -15.95 18.77
C SER A 77 4.75 -15.04 17.56
N ILE A 78 3.55 -14.47 17.47
CA ILE A 78 3.15 -13.52 16.43
C ILE A 78 3.98 -12.24 16.55
N ALA A 79 4.19 -11.71 17.77
CA ALA A 79 5.05 -10.55 17.99
C ALA A 79 6.48 -10.77 17.48
N LEU A 80 7.08 -11.92 17.82
CA LEU A 80 8.42 -12.30 17.33
C LEU A 80 8.47 -12.45 15.81
N PHE A 81 7.50 -13.17 15.23
CA PHE A 81 7.43 -13.39 13.79
C PHE A 81 7.29 -12.06 13.05
N ASN A 82 6.37 -11.20 13.49
CA ASN A 82 6.12 -9.89 12.89
C ASN A 82 7.34 -8.97 13.02
N GLN A 83 8.03 -8.99 14.16
CA GLN A 83 9.23 -8.19 14.37
C GLN A 83 10.35 -8.61 13.40
N ALA A 84 10.58 -9.92 13.24
CA ALA A 84 11.56 -10.43 12.30
C ALA A 84 11.17 -10.09 10.85
N SER A 85 9.91 -10.30 10.48
CA SER A 85 9.41 -10.00 9.14
C SER A 85 9.50 -8.52 8.79
N ARG A 86 9.11 -7.59 9.67
CA ARG A 86 9.07 -6.16 9.34
C ARG A 86 10.43 -5.56 9.00
N ILE A 87 11.50 -6.05 9.63
CA ILE A 87 12.89 -5.67 9.31
C ILE A 87 13.22 -6.03 7.86
N THR A 88 12.73 -7.17 7.39
CA THR A 88 13.02 -7.74 6.08
C THR A 88 12.09 -7.21 4.98
N ILE A 89 10.81 -6.99 5.32
CA ILE A 89 9.76 -6.59 4.38
C ILE A 89 10.02 -5.19 3.81
N PHE A 90 10.42 -4.25 4.67
CA PHE A 90 10.50 -2.85 4.28
C PHE A 90 11.50 -2.62 3.12
N PRO A 91 12.77 -3.08 3.21
CA PRO A 91 13.71 -2.98 2.09
C PRO A 91 13.23 -3.75 0.86
N LEU A 92 12.62 -4.94 1.05
CA LEU A 92 12.22 -5.80 -0.05
C LEU A 92 11.13 -5.14 -0.91
N VAL A 93 10.03 -4.68 -0.31
CA VAL A 93 8.87 -4.17 -1.07
C VAL A 93 9.16 -2.79 -1.67
N SER A 94 9.74 -1.88 -0.87
CA SER A 94 10.01 -0.51 -1.31
C SER A 94 10.94 -0.49 -2.52
N VAL A 95 12.06 -1.21 -2.42
CA VAL A 95 13.07 -1.19 -3.46
C VAL A 95 12.63 -1.98 -4.70
N THR A 96 11.93 -3.11 -4.52
CA THR A 96 11.36 -3.86 -5.66
C THR A 96 10.38 -3.02 -6.46
N THR A 97 9.49 -2.28 -5.79
CA THR A 97 8.49 -1.45 -6.47
C THR A 97 9.15 -0.38 -7.35
N SER A 98 10.15 0.32 -6.81
CA SER A 98 10.87 1.38 -7.52
C SER A 98 11.64 0.85 -8.74
N PHE A 99 12.44 -0.21 -8.59
CA PHE A 99 13.24 -0.74 -9.70
C PHE A 99 12.37 -1.34 -10.81
N VAL A 100 11.30 -2.05 -10.43
CA VAL A 100 10.38 -2.62 -11.41
C VAL A 100 9.65 -1.52 -12.18
N ALA A 101 9.26 -0.43 -11.50
CA ALA A 101 8.63 0.72 -12.15
C ALA A 101 9.59 1.43 -13.13
N GLU A 102 10.87 1.58 -12.75
CA GLU A 102 11.92 2.16 -13.59
C GLU A 102 12.16 1.32 -14.86
N GLU A 103 12.41 0.01 -14.70
CA GLU A 103 12.64 -0.91 -15.82
C GLU A 103 11.42 -1.00 -16.76
N ASP A 104 10.21 -1.06 -16.22
CA ASP A 104 8.98 -1.09 -17.01
C ASP A 104 8.78 0.21 -17.81
N THR A 105 9.13 1.35 -17.22
CA THR A 105 9.06 2.66 -17.88
C THR A 105 10.08 2.76 -19.01
N VAL A 106 11.34 2.38 -18.77
CA VAL A 106 12.40 2.35 -19.79
C VAL A 106 12.04 1.39 -20.93
N ALA A 107 11.51 0.20 -20.62
CA ALA A 107 11.07 -0.76 -21.63
C ALA A 107 9.94 -0.20 -22.51
N LYS A 108 8.96 0.50 -21.91
CA LYS A 108 7.88 1.18 -22.66
C LYS A 108 8.41 2.31 -23.54
N MET A 109 9.36 3.12 -23.05
CA MET A 109 9.98 4.18 -23.84
C MET A 109 10.75 3.63 -25.04
N LYS A 110 11.54 2.56 -24.87
CA LYS A 110 12.24 1.89 -25.98
C LYS A 110 11.28 1.33 -27.04
N ILE A 111 10.15 0.75 -26.62
CA ILE A 111 9.11 0.28 -27.55
C ILE A 111 8.47 1.46 -28.30
N LYS A 112 8.18 2.58 -27.62
CA LYS A 112 7.63 3.79 -28.27
C LYS A 112 8.62 4.42 -29.25
N ALA A 113 9.89 4.57 -28.87
CA ALA A 113 10.94 5.07 -29.76
C ALA A 113 11.14 4.15 -30.98
N GLY A 114 11.15 2.83 -30.77
CA GLY A 114 11.22 1.86 -31.87
C GLY A 114 9.97 1.80 -32.77
N LYS A 115 8.82 2.28 -32.28
CA LYS A 115 7.61 2.50 -33.09
C LYS A 115 7.63 3.86 -33.82
N GLY A 116 8.12 4.91 -33.17
CA GLY A 116 8.33 6.24 -33.79
C GLY A 116 9.28 6.17 -34.97
N LEU A 117 10.43 5.50 -34.80
CA LEU A 117 11.39 5.22 -35.88
C LEU A 117 10.85 4.32 -37.01
N LYS A 118 9.75 3.58 -36.77
CA LYS A 118 9.06 2.80 -37.80
C LYS A 118 7.91 3.56 -38.48
N LEU A 119 7.37 4.59 -37.82
CA LEU A 119 6.37 5.50 -38.38
C LEU A 119 7.05 6.59 -39.23
N GLU A 120 8.21 7.12 -38.82
CA GLU A 120 9.02 8.03 -39.64
C GLU A 120 9.64 7.36 -40.88
N LYS A 121 9.71 6.03 -40.92
CA LYS A 121 10.09 5.27 -42.13
C LYS A 121 8.89 4.87 -43.00
N GLY A 122 7.70 5.41 -42.71
CA GLY A 122 6.44 4.98 -43.33
C GLY A 122 5.49 6.10 -43.77
N SER A 123 5.85 7.38 -43.64
CA SER A 123 5.06 8.47 -44.25
C SER A 123 5.97 9.61 -44.71
N ASP A 124 5.85 9.88 -46.00
CA ASP A 124 6.12 11.13 -46.73
C ASP A 124 7.47 11.31 -47.46
N MET A 125 7.34 11.06 -48.76
CA MET A 125 7.86 11.84 -49.91
C MET A 125 9.32 11.65 -50.32
N LEU A 126 9.55 10.59 -51.09
CA LEU A 126 10.34 10.70 -52.33
C LEU A 126 9.34 10.76 -53.49
N ASP A 127 9.09 11.98 -53.98
CA ASP A 127 8.78 12.30 -55.38
C ASP A 127 8.68 13.82 -55.45
N ASP A 128 9.82 14.48 -55.70
CA ASP A 128 9.95 15.81 -56.36
C ASP A 128 11.38 16.39 -56.27
N LEU A 129 12.42 15.55 -56.31
CA LEU A 129 13.81 16.02 -56.33
C LEU A 129 14.65 15.24 -57.36
N GLU A 130 14.22 15.27 -58.61
CA GLU A 130 15.14 15.10 -59.74
C GLU A 130 14.65 15.84 -61.00
N LYS A 131 14.86 17.17 -61.02
CA LYS A 131 15.16 17.97 -62.23
C LYS A 131 15.55 19.41 -61.85
N GLY A 132 16.86 19.67 -61.91
CA GLY A 132 17.37 20.84 -62.63
C GLY A 132 17.56 22.18 -61.91
N VAL A 133 18.84 22.47 -61.66
CA VAL A 133 19.51 23.78 -61.88
C VAL A 133 19.48 24.81 -60.73
N ALA A 134 20.63 25.49 -60.60
CA ALA A 134 21.14 26.20 -59.45
C ALA A 134 21.10 27.74 -59.53
N LYS A 135 21.24 28.38 -58.34
CA LYS A 135 21.74 29.74 -58.00
C LYS A 135 20.78 30.95 -58.16
N PRO A 136 21.07 32.10 -57.49
CA PRO A 136 21.41 32.35 -56.08
C PRO A 136 20.54 33.48 -55.43
N LYS A 137 20.71 33.73 -54.12
CA LYS A 137 20.11 34.84 -53.36
C LYS A 137 20.44 36.24 -53.92
N PRO A 138 19.61 37.26 -53.62
CA PRO A 138 20.13 38.47 -52.99
C PRO A 138 19.33 39.00 -51.79
N GLU A 139 20.06 39.32 -50.73
CA GLU A 139 20.12 40.58 -49.95
C GLU A 139 18.92 41.54 -49.76
N THR A 140 18.65 41.82 -48.46
CA THR A 140 18.39 43.10 -47.76
C THR A 140 17.16 43.98 -48.07
N LYS A 141 16.33 44.24 -47.04
CA LYS A 141 16.15 45.55 -46.34
C LYS A 141 14.87 45.60 -45.45
N GLU A 142 15.03 46.00 -44.19
CA GLU A 142 14.03 46.77 -43.41
C GLU A 142 13.98 48.22 -43.96
N PRO A 143 12.85 48.97 -43.86
CA PRO A 143 12.45 49.73 -42.65
C PRO A 143 10.91 49.84 -42.42
N ALA A 144 10.42 49.91 -41.18
CA ALA A 144 10.03 51.09 -40.36
C ALA A 144 8.71 51.82 -40.73
N LEU A 145 7.84 51.91 -39.71
CA LEU A 145 6.95 52.99 -39.24
C LEU A 145 6.41 54.01 -40.26
N ASP A 146 5.09 54.26 -40.24
CA ASP A 146 4.52 55.55 -39.81
C ASP A 146 2.97 55.50 -39.75
N ASP A 147 2.46 56.48 -38.99
CA ASP A 147 1.14 56.74 -38.43
C ASP A 147 -0.07 56.77 -39.37
N GLU A 148 -1.28 56.52 -38.82
CA GLU A 148 -2.36 57.52 -38.87
C GLU A 148 -3.52 57.24 -37.88
N ASN A 149 -3.98 58.33 -37.25
CA ASN A 149 -5.08 58.49 -36.30
C ASN A 149 -6.47 58.43 -36.96
N GLY A 150 -7.53 58.27 -36.15
CA GLY A 150 -8.81 58.96 -36.44
C GLY A 150 -10.13 58.23 -36.16
N GLU A 151 -10.55 58.26 -34.90
CA GLU A 151 -11.90 58.56 -34.35
C GLU A 151 -13.25 58.08 -34.94
N SER A 152 -14.18 57.93 -33.97
CA SER A 152 -15.67 58.08 -33.96
C SER A 152 -16.52 56.81 -34.22
N SER A 153 -17.20 56.30 -33.17
CA SER A 153 -18.61 56.59 -32.74
C SER A 153 -19.59 55.65 -33.47
N GLU A 154 -20.63 55.00 -32.94
CA GLU A 154 -21.45 55.15 -31.74
C GLU A 154 -22.37 53.91 -31.60
N MET A 155 -22.88 53.67 -30.38
CA MET A 155 -24.21 53.16 -29.99
C MET A 155 -24.86 51.90 -30.61
N GLY A 156 -25.35 51.02 -29.72
CA GLY A 156 -26.45 50.09 -30.05
C GLY A 156 -26.73 48.99 -29.02
N LYS A 157 -27.36 49.34 -27.90
CA LYS A 157 -28.00 48.39 -26.96
C LYS A 157 -29.19 47.69 -27.63
N HIS A 158 -29.40 46.40 -27.37
CA HIS A 158 -30.75 45.91 -27.06
C HIS A 158 -30.72 44.67 -26.15
N LEU A 159 -31.39 44.84 -25.00
CA LEU A 159 -31.89 43.82 -24.10
C LEU A 159 -33.19 43.25 -24.67
N GLY A 160 -33.52 42.02 -24.29
CA GLY A 160 -34.84 41.42 -24.49
C GLY A 160 -34.92 40.07 -23.80
N ASN A 161 -35.30 40.09 -22.52
CA ASN A 161 -35.91 38.94 -21.83
C ASN A 161 -37.24 38.60 -22.51
N ASP A 162 -37.66 37.34 -22.44
CA ASP A 162 -39.03 36.99 -22.06
C ASP A 162 -39.09 35.55 -21.51
N GLU A 163 -39.74 35.46 -20.36
CA GLU A 163 -40.20 34.24 -19.67
C GLU A 163 -41.52 33.76 -20.31
N ASP A 164 -41.80 32.45 -20.29
CA ASP A 164 -42.98 31.84 -19.63
C ASP A 164 -43.42 30.49 -20.24
N LYS A 165 -43.70 29.54 -19.33
CA LYS A 165 -44.77 28.49 -19.32
C LYS A 165 -44.72 27.38 -20.38
N GLU A 166 -45.22 26.14 -20.20
CA GLU A 166 -45.91 25.39 -19.14
C GLU A 166 -45.86 23.88 -19.53
N ASN A 167 -45.93 23.01 -18.52
CA ASN A 167 -46.61 21.69 -18.44
C ASN A 167 -46.49 20.58 -19.51
N GLY A 168 -46.34 19.34 -19.02
CA GLY A 168 -46.69 18.12 -19.78
C GLY A 168 -46.25 16.82 -19.11
N GLU A 169 -47.13 16.21 -18.31
CA GLU A 169 -47.03 14.87 -17.71
C GLU A 169 -47.35 13.73 -18.72
N ASN A 170 -46.73 12.56 -18.43
CA ASN A 170 -47.23 11.17 -18.55
C ASN A 170 -47.38 10.38 -19.88
N SER A 171 -46.86 9.14 -19.80
CA SER A 171 -47.52 7.84 -20.11
C SER A 171 -47.04 6.94 -21.27
N ASP A 172 -46.86 5.66 -20.86
CA ASP A 172 -47.03 4.36 -21.54
C ASP A 172 -46.04 3.91 -22.66
N LYS A 173 -45.26 2.83 -22.48
CA LYS A 173 -45.56 1.37 -22.48
C LYS A 173 -46.20 0.84 -23.78
N ILE A 174 -45.50 -0.12 -24.42
CA ILE A 174 -45.92 -1.34 -25.18
C ILE A 174 -44.63 -1.82 -25.91
N LEU A 175 -43.95 -2.92 -25.54
CA LEU A 175 -44.19 -4.36 -25.80
C LEU A 175 -44.17 -4.78 -27.28
N ASP A 176 -43.13 -5.56 -27.65
CA ASP A 176 -43.18 -6.85 -28.40
C ASP A 176 -41.72 -7.39 -28.45
N GLU A 177 -41.33 -8.50 -27.81
CA GLU A 177 -41.53 -9.93 -28.18
C GLU A 177 -41.18 -10.20 -29.65
N GLY A 178 -40.10 -10.91 -29.98
CA GLY A 178 -39.80 -12.35 -29.85
C GLY A 178 -38.86 -12.70 -31.04
N SER A 179 -38.12 -13.79 -31.16
CA SER A 179 -38.11 -15.11 -30.52
C SER A 179 -36.69 -15.69 -30.73
N GLU A 180 -36.15 -16.42 -29.74
CA GLU A 180 -35.91 -17.89 -29.79
C GLU A 180 -34.60 -18.33 -30.50
N ALA A 181 -33.86 -19.37 -30.11
CA ALA A 181 -33.89 -20.28 -28.96
C ALA A 181 -32.72 -21.30 -29.12
N LYS A 182 -32.25 -21.84 -27.98
CA LYS A 182 -31.78 -23.24 -27.76
C LYS A 182 -30.48 -23.68 -28.49
N ASN A 183 -29.64 -24.62 -28.02
CA ASN A 183 -29.59 -25.58 -26.91
C ASN A 183 -28.12 -26.10 -26.82
N SER A 184 -27.50 -26.18 -25.63
CA SER A 184 -27.23 -27.39 -24.82
C SER A 184 -26.29 -28.49 -25.37
N ILE A 185 -25.16 -28.69 -24.65
CA ILE A 185 -24.59 -29.97 -24.12
C ILE A 185 -24.16 -31.10 -25.08
N SER A 186 -22.88 -31.51 -24.96
CA SER A 186 -22.46 -32.93 -24.96
C SER A 186 -21.09 -33.12 -24.30
N GLU A 187 -21.03 -34.06 -23.35
CA GLU A 187 -19.85 -34.71 -22.78
C GLU A 187 -19.26 -35.78 -23.73
N ASN A 188 -17.99 -36.17 -23.44
CA ASN A 188 -17.32 -37.49 -23.54
C ASN A 188 -15.83 -37.25 -23.88
N ALA A 189 -14.81 -37.59 -23.09
CA ALA A 189 -14.40 -38.79 -22.34
C ALA A 189 -13.37 -39.66 -23.10
N LYS A 190 -12.24 -39.94 -22.42
CA LYS A 190 -11.24 -41.04 -22.61
C LYS A 190 -10.36 -41.02 -23.87
N LEU A 191 -9.19 -41.67 -23.95
CA LEU A 191 -8.02 -42.06 -23.11
C LEU A 191 -7.05 -42.76 -24.11
N GLU A 192 -5.84 -43.15 -23.68
CA GLU A 192 -4.77 -43.92 -24.41
C GLU A 192 -3.78 -43.08 -25.25
N ILE A 193 -2.49 -42.92 -24.89
CA ILE A 193 -1.33 -43.80 -24.59
C ILE A 193 -0.53 -44.23 -25.85
N GLY A 194 0.76 -43.89 -25.84
CA GLY A 194 1.87 -44.55 -26.57
C GLY A 194 2.04 -44.12 -28.03
N GLU A 195 3.22 -44.04 -28.64
CA GLU A 195 4.61 -44.10 -28.21
C GLU A 195 5.46 -43.58 -29.41
N LYS A 196 6.62 -43.01 -29.10
CA LYS A 196 7.86 -42.82 -29.89
C LYS A 196 7.90 -43.14 -31.41
N GLY A 197 8.55 -42.24 -32.16
CA GLY A 197 9.18 -42.62 -33.44
C GLY A 197 9.67 -41.46 -34.32
N VAL A 198 10.91 -41.02 -34.12
CA VAL A 198 11.76 -40.34 -35.13
C VAL A 198 12.46 -41.48 -35.90
N PRO A 199 12.70 -41.47 -37.25
CA PRO A 199 13.73 -40.58 -37.81
C PRO A 199 13.69 -40.16 -39.30
N LYS A 200 14.43 -39.06 -39.54
CA LYS A 200 15.40 -38.73 -40.61
C LYS A 200 15.03 -38.81 -42.11
N ASN A 201 15.27 -37.67 -42.76
CA ASN A 201 16.03 -37.39 -43.99
C ASN A 201 15.97 -38.37 -45.16
N SER A 202 15.60 -37.85 -46.33
CA SER A 202 16.44 -37.90 -47.54
C SER A 202 15.92 -36.95 -48.62
N GLU A 203 16.78 -36.00 -49.00
CA GLU A 203 16.91 -35.42 -50.34
C GLU A 203 17.22 -36.54 -51.38
N PRO A 204 17.06 -36.36 -52.72
CA PRO A 204 17.80 -35.32 -53.46
C PRO A 204 17.18 -34.73 -54.76
N GLN A 205 17.74 -33.57 -55.11
CA GLN A 205 18.14 -33.05 -56.44
C GLN A 205 17.29 -33.34 -57.70
N GLU A 206 16.95 -32.29 -58.47
CA GLU A 206 17.54 -32.16 -59.82
C GLU A 206 17.44 -30.75 -60.45
N ASN A 207 18.49 -30.49 -61.22
CA ASN A 207 18.88 -29.39 -62.10
C ASN A 207 17.83 -28.59 -62.89
N GLY A 208 18.21 -27.36 -63.26
CA GLY A 208 17.72 -26.71 -64.48
C GLY A 208 17.92 -25.20 -64.52
N SER A 209 18.85 -24.73 -65.37
CA SER A 209 19.34 -23.36 -65.45
C SER A 209 18.58 -22.47 -66.46
N LYS A 210 18.73 -21.15 -66.27
CA LYS A 210 18.73 -20.03 -67.26
C LYS A 210 17.46 -19.17 -67.51
N THR A 211 17.60 -17.92 -67.04
CA THR A 211 17.44 -16.60 -67.72
C THR A 211 16.10 -16.16 -68.31
N GLY A 212 15.64 -14.95 -67.94
CA GLY A 212 14.68 -14.16 -68.75
C GLY A 212 13.85 -13.09 -68.04
N ILE A 213 14.44 -11.93 -67.80
CA ILE A 213 13.91 -10.53 -67.84
C ILE A 213 12.36 -10.27 -67.83
N VAL A 214 11.89 -9.68 -66.71
CA VAL A 214 11.16 -8.39 -66.54
C VAL A 214 9.65 -8.19 -66.92
N ASN A 215 8.94 -7.60 -65.92
CA ASN A 215 7.78 -6.67 -65.92
C ASN A 215 6.32 -7.14 -65.70
N GLY A 216 5.70 -6.58 -64.65
CA GLY A 216 4.26 -6.26 -64.57
C GLY A 216 3.52 -6.73 -63.29
N PRO A 217 2.99 -5.84 -62.43
CA PRO A 217 2.49 -6.20 -61.10
C PRO A 217 1.03 -6.64 -61.14
N SER A 218 0.72 -7.81 -60.56
CA SER A 218 -0.64 -8.16 -60.17
C SER A 218 -0.80 -7.92 -58.67
N VAL A 219 -1.51 -6.84 -58.37
CA VAL A 219 -1.98 -6.46 -57.04
C VAL A 219 -2.83 -7.60 -56.48
N VAL A 220 -2.25 -8.40 -55.59
CA VAL A 220 -3.03 -9.26 -54.69
C VAL A 220 -3.14 -8.52 -53.36
N MET A 221 -4.32 -7.91 -53.17
CA MET A 221 -4.83 -7.45 -51.88
C MET A 221 -4.68 -8.55 -50.83
N SER A 222 -3.62 -8.47 -50.03
CA SER A 222 -3.45 -9.33 -48.87
C SER A 222 -4.38 -8.84 -47.77
N LYS A 223 -5.48 -9.59 -47.60
CA LYS A 223 -6.44 -9.54 -46.52
C LYS A 223 -5.80 -9.15 -45.19
N ASN A 224 -6.33 -8.06 -44.63
CA ASN A 224 -6.46 -7.74 -43.21
C ASN A 224 -6.01 -8.87 -42.26
N LYS A 225 -4.70 -8.96 -42.00
CA LYS A 225 -4.21 -9.63 -40.81
C LYS A 225 -4.45 -8.67 -39.66
N LYS A 226 -5.62 -8.80 -39.01
CA LYS A 226 -5.80 -8.34 -37.63
C LYS A 226 -4.72 -9.04 -36.80
N THR A 227 -3.59 -8.37 -36.62
CA THR A 227 -2.52 -8.79 -35.74
C THR A 227 -3.12 -8.83 -34.34
N LYS A 228 -3.56 -10.02 -33.89
CA LYS A 228 -3.79 -10.27 -32.46
C LYS A 228 -2.51 -9.84 -31.77
N MET A 229 -2.54 -8.70 -31.07
CA MET A 229 -1.46 -8.28 -30.17
C MET A 229 -1.33 -9.35 -29.10
N LYS A 230 -0.52 -10.38 -29.39
CA LYS A 230 -0.13 -11.38 -28.40
C LYS A 230 0.67 -10.58 -27.37
N ASN A 231 0.13 -10.40 -26.16
CA ASN A 231 0.78 -9.72 -25.04
C ASN A 231 2.23 -10.23 -24.95
N ARG A 232 3.19 -9.43 -25.42
CA ARG A 232 4.60 -9.79 -25.35
C ARG A 232 4.95 -9.78 -23.87
N LYS A 233 5.34 -10.92 -23.31
CA LYS A 233 5.75 -11.02 -21.89
C LYS A 233 6.79 -9.94 -21.62
N ARG A 234 6.66 -9.23 -20.50
CA ARG A 234 7.62 -8.19 -20.11
C ARG A 234 8.91 -8.88 -19.67
N THR A 235 10.07 -8.37 -20.09
CA THR A 235 11.36 -8.88 -19.62
C THR A 235 11.91 -7.88 -18.61
N ILE A 236 11.94 -8.25 -17.33
CA ILE A 236 12.28 -7.35 -16.22
C ILE A 236 13.20 -8.12 -15.28
N ALA A 237 14.48 -7.76 -15.29
CA ALA A 237 15.51 -8.48 -14.55
C ALA A 237 15.35 -8.27 -13.04
N SER A 238 14.93 -7.06 -12.64
CA SER A 238 14.63 -6.74 -11.24
C SER A 238 13.56 -7.63 -10.62
N ALA A 239 12.61 -8.14 -11.41
CA ALA A 239 11.58 -9.05 -10.92
C ALA A 239 12.18 -10.39 -10.45
N SER A 240 13.09 -10.98 -11.25
CA SER A 240 13.80 -12.22 -10.87
C SER A 240 14.66 -12.01 -9.63
N THR A 241 15.41 -10.90 -9.57
CA THR A 241 16.24 -10.55 -8.41
C THR A 241 15.42 -10.42 -7.13
N ALA A 242 14.28 -9.71 -7.19
CA ALA A 242 13.39 -9.53 -6.04
C ALA A 242 12.84 -10.87 -5.52
N LEU A 243 12.48 -11.79 -6.42
CA LEU A 243 12.00 -13.12 -6.05
C LEU A 243 13.09 -13.96 -5.37
N ILE A 244 14.30 -13.98 -5.92
CA ILE A 244 15.43 -14.71 -5.32
C ILE A 244 15.77 -14.11 -3.95
N PHE A 245 15.85 -12.79 -3.86
CA PHE A 245 16.15 -12.10 -2.61
C PHE A 245 15.06 -12.35 -1.55
N GLY A 246 13.79 -12.27 -1.93
CA GLY A 246 12.66 -12.62 -1.06
C GLY A 246 12.71 -14.08 -0.59
N ALA A 247 13.05 -15.02 -1.45
CA ALA A 247 13.21 -16.43 -1.08
C ALA A 247 14.37 -16.67 -0.12
N ILE A 248 15.55 -16.11 -0.40
CA ILE A 248 16.75 -16.24 0.46
C ILE A 248 16.47 -15.62 1.83
N LEU A 249 16.01 -14.37 1.87
CA LEU A 249 15.71 -13.69 3.11
C LEU A 249 14.62 -14.42 3.91
N GLY A 250 13.63 -14.99 3.23
CA GLY A 250 12.53 -15.69 3.88
C GLY A 250 12.99 -17.03 4.45
N LEU A 251 13.90 -17.72 3.76
CA LEU A 251 14.54 -18.93 4.26
C LEU A 251 15.46 -18.63 5.45
N LEU A 252 16.26 -17.57 5.37
CA LEU A 252 17.08 -17.10 6.49
C LEU A 252 16.22 -16.74 7.71
N GLN A 253 15.12 -16.02 7.49
CA GLN A 253 14.16 -15.71 8.55
C GLN A 253 13.55 -16.98 9.16
N ALA A 254 13.14 -17.95 8.32
CA ALA A 254 12.58 -19.22 8.78
C ALA A 254 13.58 -20.00 9.65
N ILE A 255 14.83 -20.12 9.20
CA ILE A 255 15.90 -20.81 9.93
C ILE A 255 16.18 -20.09 11.25
N PHE A 256 16.32 -18.76 11.23
CA PHE A 256 16.56 -17.94 12.41
C PHE A 256 15.47 -18.13 13.47
N LEU A 257 14.19 -18.03 13.08
CA LEU A 257 13.07 -18.19 14.01
C LEU A 257 12.90 -19.64 14.47
N MET A 258 13.13 -20.63 13.60
CA MET A 258 12.97 -22.04 13.93
C MET A 258 14.04 -22.50 14.94
N LEU A 259 15.31 -22.22 14.65
CA LEU A 259 16.45 -22.58 15.52
C LEU A 259 16.50 -21.69 16.76
N GLY A 260 16.23 -20.39 16.61
CA GLY A 260 16.24 -19.40 17.69
C GLY A 260 15.00 -19.42 18.59
N SER A 261 13.96 -20.18 18.26
CA SER A 261 12.65 -20.17 18.94
C SER A 261 12.73 -20.16 20.47
N LYS A 262 13.52 -21.04 21.08
CA LYS A 262 13.68 -21.12 22.55
C LYS A 262 14.31 -19.85 23.14
N VAL A 263 15.38 -19.35 22.51
CA VAL A 263 16.11 -18.16 22.98
C VAL A 263 15.25 -16.91 22.81
N LEU A 264 14.62 -16.76 21.65
CA LEU A 264 13.77 -15.62 21.33
C LEU A 264 12.56 -15.53 22.27
N LEU A 265 11.92 -16.67 22.57
CA LEU A 265 10.83 -16.72 23.56
C LEU A 265 11.33 -16.39 24.97
N GLY A 266 12.54 -16.83 25.33
CA GLY A 266 13.18 -16.45 26.59
C GLY A 266 13.42 -14.94 26.71
N VAL A 267 13.87 -14.28 25.63
CA VAL A 267 14.05 -12.81 25.57
C VAL A 267 12.72 -12.08 25.72
N MET A 268 11.64 -12.63 25.15
CA MET A 268 10.27 -12.13 25.36
C MET A 268 9.77 -12.32 26.80
N GLY A 269 10.55 -12.98 27.67
CA GLY A 269 10.21 -13.19 29.08
C GLY A 269 9.37 -14.43 29.35
N VAL A 270 9.28 -15.35 28.38
CA VAL A 270 8.65 -16.66 28.59
C VAL A 270 9.62 -17.54 29.38
N LYS A 271 9.34 -17.71 30.68
CA LYS A 271 10.15 -18.54 31.59
C LYS A 271 10.12 -20.04 31.20
N HIS A 272 11.13 -20.80 31.64
CA HIS A 272 11.27 -22.22 31.32
C HIS A 272 10.18 -23.13 31.90
N ASP A 273 9.63 -22.75 33.05
CA ASP A 273 8.53 -23.39 33.77
C ASP A 273 7.14 -22.91 33.29
N SER A 274 7.09 -21.91 32.42
CA SER A 274 5.83 -21.32 31.98
C SER A 274 5.02 -22.28 31.11
N PRO A 275 3.71 -22.44 31.36
CA PRO A 275 2.86 -23.31 30.56
C PRO A 275 2.75 -22.85 29.09
N MET A 276 3.03 -21.57 28.80
CA MET A 276 2.98 -21.03 27.44
C MET A 276 4.20 -21.42 26.58
N LEU A 277 5.32 -21.87 27.18
CA LEU A 277 6.56 -22.08 26.44
C LEU A 277 6.43 -23.18 25.38
N LYS A 278 5.86 -24.33 25.74
CA LYS A 278 5.70 -25.46 24.80
C LYS A 278 4.74 -25.12 23.65
N PRO A 279 3.53 -24.57 23.90
CA PRO A 279 2.66 -24.10 22.82
C PRO A 279 3.30 -23.02 21.95
N ALA A 280 3.99 -22.03 22.54
CA ALA A 280 4.62 -20.94 21.79
C ALA A 280 5.73 -21.46 20.87
N MET A 281 6.59 -22.36 21.37
CA MET A 281 7.62 -22.99 20.52
C MET A 281 7.01 -23.78 19.36
N LYS A 282 5.93 -24.55 19.60
CA LYS A 282 5.25 -25.31 18.54
C LYS A 282 4.66 -24.37 17.48
N TYR A 283 3.96 -23.32 17.91
CA TYR A 283 3.36 -22.33 17.01
C TYR A 283 4.43 -21.59 16.22
N LEU A 284 5.43 -21.01 16.89
CA LEU A 284 6.49 -20.22 16.24
C LEU A 284 7.26 -21.04 15.21
N ARG A 285 7.66 -22.29 15.53
CA ARG A 285 8.39 -23.15 14.59
C ARG A 285 7.58 -23.45 13.33
N VAL A 286 6.31 -23.79 13.48
CA VAL A 286 5.44 -24.04 12.31
C VAL A 286 5.22 -22.76 11.53
N ARG A 287 4.88 -21.65 12.20
CA ARG A 287 4.65 -20.35 11.57
C ARG A 287 5.87 -19.85 10.79
N SER A 288 7.08 -20.17 11.27
CA SER A 288 8.36 -19.84 10.64
C SER A 288 8.52 -20.46 9.25
N ILE A 289 7.95 -21.65 9.02
CA ILE A 289 7.95 -22.32 7.70
C ILE A 289 7.22 -21.46 6.66
N GLY A 290 6.28 -20.61 7.08
CA GLY A 290 5.59 -19.67 6.19
C GLY A 290 6.38 -18.41 5.83
N ALA A 291 7.52 -18.12 6.47
CA ALA A 291 8.30 -16.91 6.21
C ALA A 291 8.76 -16.75 4.74
N PRO A 292 9.21 -17.81 4.04
CA PRO A 292 9.54 -17.74 2.60
C PRO A 292 8.34 -17.33 1.76
N ALA A 293 7.16 -17.90 2.03
CA ALA A 293 5.94 -17.57 1.30
C ALA A 293 5.48 -16.13 1.54
N VAL A 294 5.59 -15.64 2.77
CA VAL A 294 5.26 -14.24 3.13
C VAL A 294 6.15 -13.26 2.35
N LEU A 295 7.47 -13.46 2.38
CA LEU A 295 8.38 -12.54 1.69
C LEU A 295 8.30 -12.65 0.16
N LEU A 296 8.09 -13.84 -0.39
CA LEU A 296 7.82 -14.01 -1.83
C LEU A 296 6.54 -13.28 -2.25
N THR A 297 5.46 -13.46 -1.49
CA THR A 297 4.19 -12.78 -1.75
C THR A 297 4.36 -11.26 -1.72
N LEU A 298 5.13 -10.73 -0.77
CA LEU A 298 5.42 -9.30 -0.68
C LEU A 298 6.33 -8.79 -1.80
N ALA A 299 7.34 -9.56 -2.22
CA ALA A 299 8.15 -9.24 -3.40
C ALA A 299 7.27 -9.15 -4.66
N MET A 300 6.40 -10.15 -4.87
CA MET A 300 5.45 -10.15 -5.99
C MET A 300 4.48 -8.98 -5.94
N GLN A 301 3.97 -8.63 -4.76
CA GLN A 301 3.16 -7.43 -4.59
C GLN A 301 3.93 -6.17 -5.02
N GLY A 302 5.20 -6.03 -4.64
CA GLY A 302 6.06 -4.93 -5.10
C GLY A 302 6.21 -4.89 -6.62
N ILE A 303 6.39 -6.06 -7.26
CA ILE A 303 6.48 -6.21 -8.71
C ILE A 303 5.16 -5.76 -9.38
N PHE A 304 4.01 -6.26 -8.92
CA PHE A 304 2.69 -5.90 -9.45
C PHE A 304 2.37 -4.41 -9.24
N ARG A 305 2.73 -3.84 -8.08
CA ARG A 305 2.64 -2.39 -7.83
C ARG A 305 3.50 -1.58 -8.80
N GLY A 306 4.73 -2.04 -9.09
CA GLY A 306 5.59 -1.45 -10.11
C GLY A 306 4.97 -1.45 -11.51
N PHE A 307 4.15 -2.47 -11.83
CA PHE A 307 3.34 -2.51 -13.07
C PHE A 307 2.09 -1.65 -13.04
N LYS A 308 1.81 -0.96 -11.94
CA LYS A 308 0.55 -0.25 -11.64
C LYS A 308 -0.67 -1.18 -11.58
N ASP A 309 -0.46 -2.47 -11.27
CA ASP A 309 -1.51 -3.47 -11.10
C ASP A 309 -1.68 -3.79 -9.62
N THR A 310 -2.53 -3.01 -8.94
CA THR A 310 -2.80 -3.18 -7.51
C THR A 310 -3.98 -4.10 -7.22
N LYS A 311 -4.83 -4.37 -8.23
CA LYS A 311 -6.02 -5.20 -8.10
C LYS A 311 -5.68 -6.69 -8.04
N THR A 312 -4.75 -7.15 -8.86
CA THR A 312 -4.37 -8.57 -8.91
C THR A 312 -3.91 -9.08 -7.55
N PRO A 313 -2.98 -8.41 -6.83
CA PRO A 313 -2.57 -8.88 -5.51
C PRO A 313 -3.68 -8.79 -4.47
N LEU A 314 -4.51 -7.75 -4.51
CA LEU A 314 -5.63 -7.59 -3.58
C LEU A 314 -6.58 -8.80 -3.61
N TYR A 315 -7.03 -9.22 -4.79
CA TYR A 315 -7.94 -10.37 -4.90
C TYR A 315 -7.32 -11.66 -4.38
N VAL A 316 -6.04 -11.91 -4.70
CA VAL A 316 -5.36 -13.13 -4.21
C VAL A 316 -5.24 -13.11 -2.68
N ILE A 317 -4.93 -11.95 -2.10
CA ILE A 317 -4.78 -11.79 -0.66
C ILE A 317 -6.12 -12.00 0.05
N VAL A 318 -7.20 -11.38 -0.41
CA VAL A 318 -8.53 -11.53 0.18
C VAL A 318 -9.01 -12.98 0.12
N VAL A 319 -8.86 -13.64 -1.04
CA VAL A 319 -9.23 -15.06 -1.19
C VAL A 319 -8.34 -15.95 -0.32
N GLY A 320 -7.04 -15.68 -0.25
CA GLY A 320 -6.11 -16.42 0.60
C GLY A 320 -6.44 -16.33 2.08
N TYR A 321 -6.79 -15.15 2.58
CA TYR A 321 -7.26 -14.97 3.95
C TYR A 321 -8.63 -15.60 4.21
N ALA A 322 -9.55 -15.57 3.24
CA ALA A 322 -10.81 -16.29 3.36
C ALA A 322 -10.58 -17.81 3.50
N ILE A 323 -9.61 -18.35 2.75
CA ILE A 323 -9.20 -19.75 2.87
C ILE A 323 -8.55 -20.01 4.24
N ASN A 324 -7.71 -19.10 4.75
CA ASN A 324 -7.14 -19.20 6.09
C ASN A 324 -8.23 -19.30 7.17
N ILE A 325 -9.20 -18.39 7.13
CA ILE A 325 -10.33 -18.34 8.07
C ILE A 325 -11.15 -19.64 8.01
N ALA A 326 -11.31 -20.23 6.83
CA ALA A 326 -12.02 -21.51 6.67
C ALA A 326 -11.19 -22.71 7.18
N LEU A 327 -9.87 -22.69 6.99
CA LEU A 327 -8.96 -23.75 7.42
C LEU A 327 -8.73 -23.76 8.94
N ASP A 328 -8.81 -22.61 9.60
CA ASP A 328 -8.61 -22.50 11.04
C ASP A 328 -9.52 -23.45 11.85
N PRO A 329 -10.86 -23.36 11.80
CA PRO A 329 -11.71 -24.24 12.58
C PRO A 329 -11.58 -25.71 12.18
N LEU A 330 -11.31 -26.00 10.90
CA LEU A 330 -11.05 -27.36 10.41
C LEU A 330 -9.81 -27.96 11.06
N LEU A 331 -8.69 -27.25 11.04
CA LEU A 331 -7.42 -27.78 11.55
C LEU A 331 -7.32 -27.70 13.08
N ILE A 332 -7.89 -26.66 13.69
CA ILE A 332 -7.87 -26.46 15.15
C ILE A 332 -8.79 -27.48 15.83
N PHE A 333 -10.07 -27.54 15.43
CA PHE A 333 -11.10 -28.29 16.16
C PHE A 333 -11.40 -29.66 15.54
N VAL A 334 -11.54 -29.75 14.21
CA VAL A 334 -11.94 -31.03 13.55
C VAL A 334 -10.77 -32.00 13.48
N CYS A 335 -9.60 -31.55 13.03
CA CYS A 335 -8.38 -32.38 13.00
C CYS A 335 -7.69 -32.49 14.38
N GLY A 336 -8.11 -31.70 15.37
CA GLY A 336 -7.55 -31.73 16.72
C GLY A 336 -6.09 -31.28 16.82
N PHE A 337 -5.57 -30.50 15.86
CA PHE A 337 -4.19 -30.00 15.94
C PHE A 337 -4.02 -28.82 16.90
N GLY A 338 -5.11 -28.28 17.43
CA GLY A 338 -5.11 -27.17 18.39
C GLY A 338 -4.34 -25.96 17.85
N ILE A 339 -3.51 -25.34 18.69
CA ILE A 339 -2.69 -24.17 18.31
C ILE A 339 -1.78 -24.43 17.10
N ARG A 340 -1.32 -25.68 16.90
CA ARG A 340 -0.51 -26.05 15.74
C ARG A 340 -1.32 -26.00 14.45
N GLY A 341 -2.62 -26.31 14.53
CA GLY A 341 -3.56 -26.21 13.42
C GLY A 341 -3.67 -24.79 12.88
N ALA A 342 -3.81 -23.79 13.76
CA ALA A 342 -3.84 -22.37 13.39
C ALA A 342 -2.56 -21.95 12.63
N ALA A 343 -1.39 -22.36 13.12
CA ALA A 343 -0.13 -22.09 12.42
C ALA A 343 -0.06 -22.76 11.03
N ILE A 344 -0.56 -24.01 10.90
CA ILE A 344 -0.59 -24.73 9.61
C ILE A 344 -1.54 -24.05 8.64
N ALA A 345 -2.75 -23.67 9.08
CA ALA A 345 -3.73 -22.97 8.26
C ALA A 345 -3.14 -21.70 7.64
N HIS A 346 -2.46 -20.90 8.48
CA HIS A 346 -1.81 -19.68 8.02
C HIS A 346 -0.63 -19.96 7.09
N VAL A 347 0.18 -21.00 7.33
CA VAL A 347 1.28 -21.36 6.42
C VAL A 347 0.74 -21.81 5.07
N LEU A 348 -0.30 -22.65 5.05
CA LEU A 348 -0.89 -23.20 3.83
C LEU A 348 -1.53 -22.09 2.98
N SER A 349 -2.28 -21.17 3.60
CA SER A 349 -2.87 -20.02 2.91
C SER A 349 -1.79 -19.11 2.31
N GLN A 350 -0.69 -18.87 3.04
CA GLN A 350 0.44 -18.07 2.54
C GLN A 350 1.14 -18.70 1.34
N TYR A 351 1.38 -20.01 1.36
CA TYR A 351 1.94 -20.72 0.21
C TYR A 351 0.99 -20.74 -0.98
N LEU A 352 -0.32 -20.88 -0.76
CA LEU A 352 -1.31 -20.78 -1.82
C LEU A 352 -1.32 -19.39 -2.46
N MET A 353 -1.32 -18.33 -1.65
CA MET A 353 -1.22 -16.94 -2.13
C MET A 353 0.05 -16.73 -2.95
N ALA A 354 1.20 -17.18 -2.44
CA ALA A 354 2.47 -17.10 -3.14
C ALA A 354 2.42 -17.83 -4.49
N LEU A 355 1.91 -19.06 -4.50
CA LEU A 355 1.80 -19.86 -5.72
C LEU A 355 0.89 -19.19 -6.77
N VAL A 356 -0.30 -18.75 -6.37
CA VAL A 356 -1.25 -18.11 -7.29
C VAL A 356 -0.66 -16.82 -7.87
N LEU A 357 -0.05 -15.96 -7.03
CA LEU A 357 0.61 -14.75 -7.52
C LEU A 357 1.78 -15.06 -8.45
N PHE A 358 2.56 -16.08 -8.14
CA PHE A 358 3.70 -16.49 -8.96
C PHE A 358 3.24 -16.98 -10.33
N LEU A 359 2.19 -17.80 -10.38
CA LEU A 359 1.60 -18.28 -11.64
C LEU A 359 1.06 -17.12 -12.49
N ILE A 360 0.40 -16.13 -11.87
CA ILE A 360 -0.07 -14.94 -12.59
C ILE A 360 1.13 -14.11 -13.09
N LEU A 361 2.19 -13.97 -12.28
CA LEU A 361 3.39 -13.25 -12.64
C LEU A 361 4.11 -13.90 -13.83
N MET A 362 4.27 -15.22 -13.83
CA MET A 362 4.87 -16.01 -14.92
C MET A 362 4.13 -15.89 -16.27
N ARG A 363 2.83 -15.56 -16.22
CA ARG A 363 2.04 -15.25 -17.42
C ARG A 363 2.33 -13.83 -17.95
N LYS A 364 2.66 -12.87 -17.09
CA LYS A 364 2.90 -11.46 -17.45
C LYS A 364 4.36 -11.14 -17.75
N VAL A 365 5.30 -11.84 -17.10
CA VAL A 365 6.74 -11.54 -17.12
C VAL A 365 7.51 -12.78 -17.55
N ASN A 366 8.54 -12.59 -18.37
CA ASN A 366 9.55 -13.61 -18.64
C ASN A 366 10.67 -13.47 -17.60
N LEU A 367 10.70 -14.36 -16.61
CA LEU A 367 11.77 -14.38 -15.61
C LEU A 367 13.05 -14.88 -16.28
N MET A 368 14.09 -14.04 -16.28
CA MET A 368 15.44 -14.44 -16.71
C MET A 368 16.30 -14.73 -15.49
N PRO A 369 17.25 -15.68 -15.56
CA PRO A 369 18.23 -15.89 -14.50
C PRO A 369 19.04 -14.60 -14.32
N PRO A 370 19.08 -14.01 -13.11
CA PRO A 370 19.77 -12.75 -12.89
C PRO A 370 21.27 -12.94 -12.95
N SER A 371 21.98 -11.98 -13.57
CA SER A 371 23.43 -11.89 -13.45
C SER A 371 23.76 -11.41 -12.04
N VAL A 372 24.60 -12.15 -11.31
CA VAL A 372 25.04 -11.83 -9.93
C VAL A 372 25.70 -10.44 -9.84
N LYS A 373 26.22 -9.92 -10.97
CA LYS A 373 26.83 -8.59 -11.08
C LYS A 373 25.83 -7.43 -11.19
N ASP A 374 24.56 -7.70 -11.53
CA ASP A 374 23.49 -6.69 -11.60
C ASP A 374 22.71 -6.55 -10.28
N LEU A 375 23.12 -7.30 -9.25
CA LEU A 375 22.51 -7.22 -7.92
C LEU A 375 22.91 -5.91 -7.25
N GLN A 376 22.02 -4.91 -7.32
CA GLN A 376 22.24 -3.56 -6.77
C GLN A 376 22.16 -3.49 -5.22
N PHE A 377 22.75 -4.45 -4.49
CA PHE A 377 22.71 -4.55 -3.02
C PHE A 377 23.04 -3.24 -2.30
N GLY A 378 24.05 -2.51 -2.77
CA GLY A 378 24.47 -1.24 -2.18
C GLY A 378 23.39 -0.15 -2.27
N LYS A 379 22.61 -0.11 -3.35
CA LYS A 379 21.48 0.83 -3.49
C LYS A 379 20.27 0.40 -2.66
N PHE A 380 20.03 -0.91 -2.54
CA PHE A 380 18.99 -1.47 -1.64
C PHE A 380 19.21 -1.05 -0.18
N LEU A 381 20.44 -1.14 0.33
CA LEU A 381 20.75 -0.77 1.72
C LEU A 381 20.82 0.75 1.94
N LYS A 382 21.44 1.49 1.00
CA LYS A 382 21.74 2.93 1.18
C LYS A 382 20.48 3.80 1.18
N ASN A 383 19.49 3.48 0.35
CA ASN A 383 18.26 4.29 0.26
C ASN A 383 17.18 3.87 1.26
N GLY A 384 17.29 2.67 1.86
CA GLY A 384 16.30 2.12 2.79
C GLY A 384 16.63 2.29 4.27
N SER A 385 17.88 2.63 4.63
CA SER A 385 18.38 2.58 6.01
C SER A 385 17.68 3.56 6.98
N LEU A 386 17.43 4.80 6.53
CA LEU A 386 16.76 5.82 7.35
C LEU A 386 15.31 5.43 7.68
N LEU A 387 14.60 4.90 6.69
CA LEU A 387 13.24 4.41 6.85
C LEU A 387 13.20 3.05 7.57
N LEU A 388 14.25 2.24 7.46
CA LEU A 388 14.39 1.01 8.24
C LEU A 388 14.55 1.33 9.73
N ALA A 389 15.37 2.32 10.10
CA ALA A 389 15.52 2.77 11.48
C ALA A 389 14.17 3.21 12.09
N ARG A 390 13.37 3.96 11.31
CA ARG A 390 11.98 4.31 11.65
C ARG A 390 11.12 3.07 11.91
N VAL A 391 11.10 2.12 10.97
CA VAL A 391 10.29 0.90 11.09
C VAL A 391 10.69 0.11 12.33
N VAL A 392 11.99 -0.09 12.55
CA VAL A 392 12.51 -0.78 13.73
C VAL A 392 12.06 -0.10 15.00
N ALA A 393 12.25 1.22 15.11
CA ALA A 393 11.86 2.02 16.28
C ALA A 393 10.37 1.87 16.61
N VAL A 394 9.50 2.01 15.61
CA VAL A 394 8.04 1.86 15.75
C VAL A 394 7.66 0.45 16.21
N THR A 395 8.23 -0.57 15.58
CA THR A 395 7.86 -1.97 15.86
C THR A 395 8.37 -2.44 17.20
N PHE A 396 9.53 -1.93 17.63
CA PHE A 396 10.17 -2.36 18.86
C PHE A 396 9.32 -2.00 20.09
N CYS A 397 8.68 -0.82 20.11
CA CYS A 397 7.80 -0.42 21.22
C CYS A 397 6.65 -1.42 21.42
N VAL A 398 5.99 -1.84 20.34
CA VAL A 398 4.87 -2.80 20.40
C VAL A 398 5.37 -4.19 20.80
N THR A 399 6.52 -4.63 20.26
CA THR A 399 7.14 -5.91 20.64
C THR A 399 7.58 -5.92 22.10
N LEU A 400 8.12 -4.80 22.61
CA LEU A 400 8.50 -4.64 24.00
C LEU A 400 7.27 -4.68 24.92
N ALA A 401 6.17 -4.02 24.54
CA ALA A 401 4.90 -4.10 25.27
C ALA A 401 4.38 -5.54 25.35
N ALA A 402 4.45 -6.29 24.24
CA ALA A 402 4.11 -7.72 24.24
C ALA A 402 5.03 -8.56 25.14
N SER A 403 6.34 -8.27 25.15
CA SER A 403 7.31 -8.91 26.06
C SER A 403 6.98 -8.62 27.53
N LEU A 404 6.65 -7.38 27.87
CA LEU A 404 6.26 -7.00 29.23
C LEU A 404 4.93 -7.63 29.67
N ALA A 405 3.98 -7.79 28.76
CA ALA A 405 2.74 -8.51 29.03
C ALA A 405 2.99 -10.02 29.23
N ALA A 406 3.86 -10.63 28.41
CA ALA A 406 4.26 -12.03 28.52
C ALA A 406 4.93 -12.35 29.87
N ARG A 407 5.73 -11.43 30.38
CA ARG A 407 6.41 -11.55 31.70
C ARG A 407 5.45 -11.59 32.88
N GLN A 408 4.24 -11.04 32.74
CA GLN A 408 3.21 -11.09 33.79
C GLN A 408 2.45 -12.42 33.82
N GLY A 409 2.59 -13.25 32.78
CA GLY A 409 2.03 -14.59 32.72
C GLY A 409 1.02 -14.80 31.59
N PRO A 410 0.43 -16.00 31.48
CA PRO A 410 -0.46 -16.35 30.38
C PRO A 410 -1.73 -15.50 30.32
N THR A 411 -2.42 -15.30 31.44
CA THR A 411 -3.70 -14.59 31.46
C THR A 411 -3.56 -13.12 31.01
N PRO A 412 -2.61 -12.32 31.54
CA PRO A 412 -2.41 -10.94 31.05
C PRO A 412 -1.95 -10.88 29.60
N MET A 413 -1.10 -11.79 29.16
CA MET A 413 -0.65 -11.84 27.77
C MET A 413 -1.78 -12.18 26.79
N ALA A 414 -2.68 -13.10 27.16
CA ALA A 414 -3.85 -13.46 26.36
C ALA A 414 -4.81 -12.26 26.17
N ALA A 415 -5.09 -11.55 27.27
CA ALA A 415 -5.90 -10.32 27.23
C ALA A 415 -5.19 -9.23 26.41
N PHE A 416 -3.88 -9.06 26.61
CA PHE A 416 -3.07 -8.10 25.86
C PHE A 416 -3.09 -8.40 24.36
N GLN A 417 -2.92 -9.66 23.95
CA GLN A 417 -2.96 -10.06 22.55
C GLN A 417 -4.31 -9.72 21.90
N THR A 418 -5.41 -10.01 22.60
CA THR A 418 -6.77 -9.69 22.10
C THR A 418 -6.94 -8.20 21.91
N CYS A 419 -6.64 -7.42 22.95
CA CYS A 419 -6.75 -5.97 22.93
C CYS A 419 -5.83 -5.34 21.88
N LEU A 420 -4.58 -5.81 21.76
CA LEU A 420 -3.62 -5.32 20.77
C LEU A 420 -4.08 -5.65 19.34
N GLN A 421 -4.64 -6.83 19.12
CA GLN A 421 -5.14 -7.21 17.79
C GLN A 421 -6.32 -6.34 17.36
N VAL A 422 -7.29 -6.10 18.24
CA VAL A 422 -8.39 -5.17 17.97
C VAL A 422 -7.86 -3.76 17.73
N TRP A 423 -6.97 -3.29 18.60
CA TRP A 423 -6.37 -1.96 18.52
C TRP A 423 -5.62 -1.73 17.21
N LEU A 424 -4.83 -2.70 16.73
CA LEU A 424 -4.13 -2.62 15.44
C LEU A 424 -5.11 -2.69 14.27
N THR A 425 -6.09 -3.60 14.33
CA THR A 425 -7.06 -3.82 13.25
C THR A 425 -7.90 -2.58 12.97
N SER A 426 -8.43 -1.94 14.02
CA SER A 426 -9.19 -0.71 13.87
C SER A 426 -8.32 0.45 13.38
N SER A 427 -7.11 0.58 13.93
CA SER A 427 -6.23 1.72 13.59
C SER A 427 -5.73 1.69 12.15
N LEU A 428 -5.55 0.50 11.56
CA LEU A 428 -5.09 0.35 10.18
C LEU A 428 -6.10 0.84 9.13
N LEU A 429 -7.36 1.04 9.50
CA LEU A 429 -8.34 1.68 8.61
C LEU A 429 -7.96 3.14 8.30
N ALA A 430 -7.32 3.84 9.24
CA ALA A 430 -6.83 5.19 9.04
C ALA A 430 -5.67 5.28 8.02
N ASP A 431 -4.98 4.16 7.76
CA ASP A 431 -3.93 4.10 6.74
C ASP A 431 -4.48 4.38 5.33
N GLY A 432 -5.76 4.07 5.08
CA GLY A 432 -6.41 4.45 3.82
C GLY A 432 -6.44 5.97 3.61
N LEU A 433 -6.77 6.74 4.66
CA LEU A 433 -6.70 8.20 4.63
C LEU A 433 -5.26 8.70 4.51
N ALA A 434 -4.31 8.03 5.16
CA ALA A 434 -2.89 8.35 5.05
C ALA A 434 -2.39 8.19 3.60
N VAL A 435 -2.77 7.11 2.90
CA VAL A 435 -2.45 6.87 1.49
C VAL A 435 -3.07 7.94 0.58
N ALA A 436 -4.32 8.32 0.82
CA ALA A 436 -4.97 9.40 0.06
C ALA A 436 -4.27 10.75 0.27
N GLY A 437 -3.99 11.10 1.53
CA GLY A 437 -3.24 12.31 1.88
C GLY A 437 -1.86 12.33 1.24
N GLN A 438 -1.12 11.22 1.30
CA GLN A 438 0.19 11.08 0.67
C GLN A 438 0.13 11.36 -0.83
N ALA A 439 -0.81 10.76 -1.55
CA ALA A 439 -0.94 10.90 -3.00
C ALA A 439 -1.26 12.35 -3.41
N ILE A 440 -2.27 12.95 -2.79
CA ILE A 440 -2.75 14.29 -3.16
C ILE A 440 -1.72 15.36 -2.73
N LEU A 441 -1.10 15.24 -1.55
CA LEU A 441 -0.04 16.16 -1.12
C LEU A 441 1.17 16.07 -2.05
N ALA A 442 1.60 14.86 -2.44
CA ALA A 442 2.75 14.71 -3.33
C ALA A 442 2.53 15.46 -4.66
N CYS A 443 1.32 15.38 -5.23
CA CYS A 443 0.94 16.16 -6.41
C CYS A 443 0.95 17.67 -6.13
N ALA A 444 0.29 18.11 -5.05
CA ALA A 444 0.21 19.53 -4.70
C ALA A 444 1.59 20.16 -4.44
N PHE A 445 2.51 19.45 -3.79
CA PHE A 445 3.89 19.90 -3.59
C PHE A 445 4.69 19.92 -4.90
N ALA A 446 4.49 18.95 -5.80
CA ALA A 446 5.12 18.94 -7.12
C ALA A 446 4.64 20.09 -8.01
N GLU A 447 3.35 20.42 -7.94
CA GLU A 447 2.70 21.54 -8.64
C GLU A 447 2.97 22.90 -7.97
N LYS A 448 3.60 22.90 -6.79
CA LYS A 448 3.78 24.09 -5.92
C LYS A 448 2.45 24.76 -5.52
N ASP A 449 1.35 24.02 -5.56
CA ASP A 449 0.05 24.46 -5.07
C ASP A 449 -0.04 24.29 -3.55
N TYR A 450 0.54 25.25 -2.83
CA TYR A 450 0.56 25.26 -1.36
C TYR A 450 -0.84 25.44 -0.75
N LYS A 451 -1.80 26.02 -1.48
CA LYS A 451 -3.19 26.14 -1.02
C LYS A 451 -3.85 24.76 -1.01
N LYS A 452 -3.73 24.00 -2.11
CA LYS A 452 -4.22 22.62 -2.19
C LYS A 452 -3.50 21.71 -1.20
N ALA A 453 -2.18 21.86 -1.00
CA ALA A 453 -1.43 21.09 -0.02
C ALA A 453 -1.96 21.30 1.41
N THR A 454 -2.18 22.56 1.80
CA THR A 454 -2.74 22.90 3.13
C THR A 454 -4.17 22.39 3.28
N ALA A 455 -5.04 22.66 2.30
CA ALA A 455 -6.43 22.24 2.33
C ALA A 455 -6.56 20.71 2.43
N THR A 456 -5.73 19.99 1.69
CA THR A 456 -5.70 18.52 1.75
C THR A 456 -5.21 18.04 3.10
N ALA A 457 -4.09 18.56 3.61
CA ALA A 457 -3.52 18.15 4.91
C ALA A 457 -4.52 18.34 6.05
N THR A 458 -5.13 19.52 6.14
CA THR A 458 -6.17 19.82 7.14
C THR A 458 -7.37 18.89 6.98
N ARG A 459 -7.87 18.69 5.75
CA ARG A 459 -9.06 17.86 5.51
C ARG A 459 -8.81 16.40 5.89
N VAL A 460 -7.69 15.80 5.48
CA VAL A 460 -7.40 14.39 5.82
C VAL A 460 -7.18 14.20 7.32
N LEU A 461 -6.58 15.18 8.01
CA LEU A 461 -6.39 15.13 9.46
C LEU A 461 -7.71 15.24 10.21
N GLN A 462 -8.61 16.12 9.77
CA GLN A 462 -9.95 16.23 10.35
C GLN A 462 -10.78 14.95 10.09
N MET A 463 -10.77 14.43 8.85
CA MET A 463 -11.40 13.15 8.53
C MET A 463 -10.81 12.00 9.36
N GLY A 464 -9.49 12.01 9.58
CA GLY A 464 -8.79 11.08 10.43
C GLY A 464 -9.26 11.15 11.88
N PHE A 465 -9.41 12.35 12.44
CA PHE A 465 -9.93 12.53 13.80
C PHE A 465 -11.37 12.01 13.93
N ILE A 466 -12.26 12.36 13.00
CA ILE A 466 -13.65 11.87 12.98
C ILE A 466 -13.69 10.36 12.84
N LEU A 467 -12.91 9.79 11.92
CA LEU A 467 -12.79 8.34 11.76
C LEU A 467 -12.36 7.70 13.08
N GLY A 468 -11.35 8.25 13.76
CA GLY A 468 -10.85 7.74 15.03
C GLY A 468 -11.88 7.83 16.16
N VAL A 469 -12.72 8.87 16.21
CA VAL A 469 -13.84 8.97 17.15
C VAL A 469 -14.91 7.92 16.83
N GLY A 470 -15.24 7.72 15.55
CA GLY A 470 -16.14 6.64 15.12
C GLY A 470 -15.60 5.26 15.49
N LEU A 471 -14.31 5.03 15.28
CA LEU A 471 -13.63 3.78 15.65
C LEU A 471 -13.61 3.59 17.17
N ALA A 472 -13.42 4.65 17.97
CA ALA A 472 -13.51 4.57 19.42
C ALA A 472 -14.87 4.04 19.87
N LEU A 473 -15.96 4.53 19.27
CA LEU A 473 -17.31 4.06 19.57
C LEU A 473 -17.52 2.60 19.14
N VAL A 474 -17.16 2.27 17.89
CA VAL A 474 -17.33 0.92 17.35
C VAL A 474 -16.52 -0.11 18.15
N VAL A 475 -15.28 0.21 18.49
CA VAL A 475 -14.42 -0.67 19.28
C VAL A 475 -14.88 -0.74 20.73
N GLY A 476 -15.27 0.39 21.32
CA GLY A 476 -15.81 0.46 22.68
C GLY A 476 -17.03 -0.43 22.87
N VAL A 477 -18.04 -0.27 22.01
CA VAL A 477 -19.26 -1.10 22.00
C VAL A 477 -18.95 -2.54 21.62
N GLY A 478 -18.16 -2.72 20.55
CA GLY A 478 -17.82 -4.03 20.00
C GLY A 478 -17.09 -4.94 20.99
N LEU A 479 -16.09 -4.43 21.71
CA LEU A 479 -15.40 -5.23 22.73
C LEU A 479 -16.22 -5.36 24.02
N TYR A 480 -17.02 -4.36 24.40
CA TYR A 480 -17.85 -4.45 25.60
C TYR A 480 -18.83 -5.64 25.52
N PHE A 481 -19.49 -5.81 24.37
CA PHE A 481 -20.42 -6.92 24.14
C PHE A 481 -19.75 -8.16 23.52
N GLY A 482 -18.67 -7.98 22.75
CA GLY A 482 -18.04 -9.03 21.95
C GLY A 482 -16.79 -9.67 22.54
N ALA A 483 -16.30 -9.24 23.72
CA ALA A 483 -15.11 -9.85 24.33
C ALA A 483 -15.22 -11.39 24.50
N GLY A 484 -16.44 -11.90 24.72
CA GLY A 484 -16.72 -13.34 24.83
C GLY A 484 -16.44 -14.15 23.55
N ILE A 485 -16.33 -13.49 22.39
CA ILE A 485 -15.92 -14.12 21.12
C ILE A 485 -14.44 -14.53 21.18
N PHE A 486 -13.62 -13.84 21.98
CA PHE A 486 -12.18 -14.11 22.05
C PHE A 486 -11.80 -15.08 23.16
N SER A 487 -12.56 -15.15 24.25
CA SER A 487 -12.24 -16.08 25.33
C SER A 487 -13.47 -16.37 26.19
N LYS A 488 -13.51 -17.58 26.76
CA LYS A 488 -14.47 -17.97 27.79
C LYS A 488 -13.90 -17.86 29.21
N ASP A 489 -12.61 -17.53 29.35
CA ASP A 489 -11.95 -17.39 30.65
C ASP A 489 -12.32 -16.05 31.30
N VAL A 490 -12.89 -16.12 32.51
CA VAL A 490 -13.38 -14.95 33.25
C VAL A 490 -12.26 -13.97 33.60
N ASN A 491 -11.05 -14.45 33.88
CA ASN A 491 -9.90 -13.61 34.22
C ASN A 491 -9.37 -12.89 32.98
N VAL A 492 -9.32 -13.56 31.83
CA VAL A 492 -8.96 -12.91 30.55
C VAL A 492 -9.99 -11.85 30.19
N LEU A 493 -11.28 -12.16 30.28
CA LEU A 493 -12.36 -11.21 30.00
C LEU A 493 -12.33 -10.00 30.94
N HIS A 494 -12.00 -10.21 32.22
CA HIS A 494 -11.83 -9.12 33.18
C HIS A 494 -10.69 -8.17 32.77
N LEU A 495 -9.53 -8.70 32.38
CA LEU A 495 -8.40 -7.90 31.90
C LEU A 495 -8.69 -7.20 30.56
N ILE A 496 -9.45 -7.83 29.66
CA ILE A 496 -9.92 -7.17 28.42
C ILE A 496 -10.79 -5.96 28.77
N LYS A 497 -11.71 -6.08 29.74
CA LYS A 497 -12.54 -4.95 30.21
C LYS A 497 -11.70 -3.83 30.83
N ILE A 498 -10.62 -4.15 31.54
CA ILE A 498 -9.67 -3.16 32.07
C ILE A 498 -8.89 -2.47 30.93
N GLY A 499 -8.50 -3.22 29.90
CA GLY A 499 -7.79 -2.67 28.73
C GLY A 499 -8.68 -1.86 27.78
N LEU A 500 -9.99 -2.12 27.77
CA LEU A 500 -10.95 -1.56 26.83
C LEU A 500 -10.93 -0.01 26.74
N PRO A 501 -10.91 0.76 27.85
CA PRO A 501 -10.86 2.22 27.76
C PRO A 501 -9.62 2.70 26.99
N PHE A 502 -8.46 2.08 27.19
CA PHE A 502 -7.25 2.42 26.45
C PHE A 502 -7.38 2.07 24.97
N VAL A 503 -7.89 0.88 24.67
CA VAL A 503 -8.07 0.43 23.28
C VAL A 503 -9.00 1.36 22.51
N ALA A 504 -10.14 1.74 23.10
CA ALA A 504 -11.14 2.59 22.46
C ALA A 504 -10.73 4.08 22.46
N ALA A 505 -10.35 4.65 23.61
CA ALA A 505 -10.07 6.09 23.73
C ALA A 505 -8.81 6.53 22.97
N THR A 506 -7.89 5.61 22.65
CA THR A 506 -6.71 5.93 21.84
C THR A 506 -6.97 5.95 20.34
N GLN A 507 -8.12 5.48 19.84
CA GLN A 507 -8.40 5.43 18.40
C GLN A 507 -8.31 6.80 17.68
N PRO A 508 -8.79 7.93 18.25
CA PRO A 508 -8.57 9.26 17.65
C PRO A 508 -7.09 9.63 17.51
N ILE A 509 -6.29 9.32 18.54
CA ILE A 509 -4.85 9.60 18.56
C ILE A 509 -4.12 8.72 17.54
N ASN A 510 -4.49 7.43 17.48
CA ASN A 510 -3.94 6.49 16.51
C ASN A 510 -4.22 6.96 15.09
N SER A 511 -5.49 7.27 14.79
CA SER A 511 -5.91 7.69 13.45
C SER A 511 -5.13 8.93 13.00
N LEU A 512 -4.99 9.93 13.87
CA LEU A 512 -4.15 11.10 13.59
C LEU A 512 -2.70 10.72 13.33
N SER A 513 -2.12 9.85 14.17
CA SER A 513 -0.73 9.39 14.01
C SER A 513 -0.48 8.72 12.65
N PHE A 514 -1.41 7.88 12.18
CA PHE A 514 -1.32 7.23 10.87
C PHE A 514 -1.50 8.25 9.73
N VAL A 515 -2.48 9.16 9.83
CA VAL A 515 -2.68 10.19 8.80
C VAL A 515 -1.46 11.11 8.70
N PHE A 516 -0.82 11.47 9.82
CA PHE A 516 0.42 12.24 9.80
C PHE A 516 1.58 11.53 9.11
N ASP A 517 1.66 10.20 9.20
CA ASP A 517 2.65 9.46 8.43
C ASP A 517 2.45 9.71 6.94
N GLY A 518 1.21 9.61 6.46
CA GLY A 518 0.84 9.91 5.06
C GLY A 518 1.13 11.35 4.66
N VAL A 519 0.82 12.31 5.53
CA VAL A 519 1.09 13.75 5.32
C VAL A 519 2.59 14.02 5.18
N ASN A 520 3.41 13.48 6.09
CA ASN A 520 4.86 13.63 6.05
C ASN A 520 5.47 12.96 4.80
N PHE A 521 4.93 11.81 4.40
CA PHE A 521 5.37 11.11 3.19
C PHE A 521 4.98 11.87 1.92
N GLY A 522 3.77 12.44 1.86
CA GLY A 522 3.34 13.28 0.75
C GLY A 522 4.19 14.54 0.61
N ALA A 523 4.61 15.13 1.74
CA ALA A 523 5.55 16.25 1.78
C ALA A 523 7.02 15.86 1.57
N SER A 524 7.33 14.57 1.35
CA SER A 524 8.69 14.03 1.22
C SER A 524 9.62 14.30 2.42
N ASP A 525 9.06 14.46 3.62
CA ASP A 525 9.81 14.79 4.85
C ASP A 525 10.34 13.52 5.56
N PHE A 526 11.04 12.68 4.82
CA PHE A 526 11.49 11.36 5.29
C PHE A 526 12.48 11.45 6.45
N ALA A 527 13.34 12.46 6.45
CA ALA A 527 14.32 12.67 7.50
C ALA A 527 13.66 13.01 8.83
N TYR A 528 12.73 13.98 8.84
CA TYR A 528 11.97 14.31 10.04
C TYR A 528 11.18 13.11 10.55
N SER A 529 10.52 12.36 9.65
CA SER A 529 9.76 11.18 10.03
C SER A 529 10.63 10.12 10.71
N ALA A 530 11.87 9.92 10.25
CA ALA A 530 12.78 8.96 10.87
C ALA A 530 13.30 9.41 12.24
N TYR A 531 13.86 10.62 12.33
CA TYR A 531 14.42 11.12 13.60
C TYR A 531 13.34 11.28 14.68
N SER A 532 12.18 11.82 14.32
CA SER A 532 11.08 11.99 15.28
C SER A 532 10.61 10.65 15.83
N LEU A 533 10.46 9.61 15.00
CA LEU A 533 10.03 8.29 15.47
C LEU A 533 11.08 7.54 16.28
N VAL A 534 12.37 7.75 16.04
CA VAL A 534 13.43 7.24 16.91
C VAL A 534 13.36 7.91 18.28
N LEU A 535 13.19 9.24 18.34
CA LEU A 535 13.05 9.96 19.62
C LEU A 535 11.78 9.54 20.38
N VAL A 536 10.65 9.43 19.68
CA VAL A 536 9.39 8.92 20.24
C VAL A 536 9.60 7.51 20.79
N ALA A 537 10.28 6.63 20.06
CA ALA A 537 10.55 5.27 20.52
C ALA A 537 11.42 5.23 21.78
N ILE A 538 12.48 6.05 21.86
CA ILE A 538 13.33 6.13 23.06
C ILE A 538 12.50 6.54 24.28
N ALA A 539 11.73 7.63 24.17
CA ALA A 539 10.86 8.09 25.25
C ALA A 539 9.81 7.02 25.64
N SER A 540 9.25 6.33 24.64
CA SER A 540 8.25 5.29 24.84
C SER A 540 8.83 4.04 25.52
N ILE A 541 10.05 3.62 25.17
CA ILE A 541 10.74 2.51 25.81
C ILE A 541 10.97 2.81 27.30
N VAL A 542 11.41 4.02 27.63
CA VAL A 542 11.57 4.46 29.03
C VAL A 542 10.22 4.40 29.75
N SER A 543 9.16 4.94 29.16
CA SER A 543 7.81 4.91 29.76
C SER A 543 7.30 3.47 29.96
N LEU A 544 7.56 2.56 29.02
CA LEU A 544 7.17 1.15 29.11
C LEU A 544 7.84 0.46 30.30
N PHE A 545 9.14 0.66 30.51
CA PHE A 545 9.84 0.06 31.65
C PHE A 545 9.40 0.63 32.99
N LEU A 546 9.20 1.95 33.08
CA LEU A 546 8.77 2.60 34.33
C LEU A 546 7.34 2.20 34.71
N LEU A 547 6.40 2.32 33.77
CA LEU A 547 4.97 2.11 34.04
C LEU A 547 4.60 0.63 34.16
N SER A 548 5.24 -0.26 33.39
CA SER A 548 5.00 -1.71 33.57
C SER A 548 5.47 -2.22 34.92
N LYS A 549 6.49 -1.57 35.53
CA LYS A 549 6.99 -1.92 36.85
C LYS A 549 6.07 -1.43 37.97
N SER A 550 5.44 -0.25 37.83
CA SER A 550 4.52 0.30 38.84
C SER A 550 3.12 -0.29 38.74
N ASP A 551 2.55 -0.35 37.54
CA ASP A 551 1.12 -0.58 37.32
C ASP A 551 0.82 -1.84 36.47
N GLY A 552 1.83 -2.68 36.21
CA GLY A 552 1.68 -3.96 35.52
C GLY A 552 0.99 -3.84 34.17
N PHE A 553 -0.13 -4.57 33.99
CA PHE A 553 -0.91 -4.61 32.75
C PHE A 553 -1.44 -3.22 32.33
N VAL A 554 -1.96 -2.44 33.28
CA VAL A 554 -2.48 -1.09 33.01
C VAL A 554 -1.33 -0.15 32.61
N GLY A 555 -0.20 -0.26 33.29
CA GLY A 555 1.00 0.52 32.97
C GLY A 555 1.49 0.33 31.53
N ILE A 556 1.39 -0.88 30.97
CA ILE A 556 1.71 -1.15 29.56
C ILE A 556 0.78 -0.36 28.62
N TRP A 557 -0.52 -0.32 28.90
CA TRP A 557 -1.48 0.42 28.08
C TRP A 557 -1.33 1.94 28.20
N ILE A 558 -1.00 2.45 29.39
CA ILE A 558 -0.65 3.87 29.57
C ILE A 558 0.59 4.19 28.73
N ALA A 559 1.63 3.36 28.77
CA ALA A 559 2.83 3.58 27.98
C ALA A 559 2.58 3.51 26.46
N LEU A 560 1.72 2.60 25.99
CA LEU A 560 1.29 2.57 24.57
C LEU A 560 0.46 3.80 24.18
N THR A 561 -0.32 4.33 25.12
CA THR A 561 -1.06 5.59 24.93
C THR A 561 -0.10 6.77 24.81
N ILE A 562 0.92 6.83 25.67
CA ILE A 562 2.00 7.83 25.59
C ILE A 562 2.73 7.70 24.24
N TYR A 563 3.07 6.48 23.83
CA TYR A 563 3.72 6.22 22.55
C TYR A 563 2.94 6.81 21.36
N MET A 564 1.63 6.54 21.27
CA MET A 564 0.81 7.10 20.20
C MET A 564 0.55 8.60 20.37
N GLY A 565 0.43 9.09 21.61
CA GLY A 565 0.32 10.51 21.90
C GLY A 565 1.55 11.31 21.43
N LEU A 566 2.75 10.82 21.76
CA LEU A 566 4.01 11.42 21.32
C LEU A 566 4.16 11.37 19.79
N ARG A 567 3.69 10.29 19.16
CA ARG A 567 3.69 10.16 17.69
C ARG A 567 2.76 11.18 17.03
N ALA A 568 1.53 11.32 17.50
CA ALA A 568 0.60 12.33 17.03
C ALA A 568 1.16 13.75 17.27
N PHE A 569 1.73 13.98 18.45
CA PHE A 569 2.34 15.26 18.81
C PHE A 569 3.49 15.63 17.88
N ALA A 570 4.38 14.70 17.53
CA ALA A 570 5.44 14.96 16.55
C ALA A 570 4.87 15.46 15.21
N GLY A 571 3.80 14.82 14.71
CA GLY A 571 3.09 15.27 13.50
C GLY A 571 2.54 16.69 13.62
N VAL A 572 1.80 16.96 14.71
CA VAL A 572 1.23 18.30 15.00
C VAL A 572 2.34 19.34 15.10
N TRP A 573 3.42 19.02 15.82
CA TRP A 573 4.55 19.93 16.05
C TRP A 573 5.23 20.32 14.75
N ARG A 574 5.49 19.38 13.84
CA ARG A 574 6.15 19.66 12.56
C ARG A 574 5.35 20.65 11.71
N MET A 575 4.04 20.43 11.60
CA MET A 575 3.15 21.25 10.79
C MET A 575 2.87 22.59 11.48
N GLY A 576 2.57 22.58 12.79
CA GLY A 576 2.26 23.78 13.58
C GLY A 576 3.43 24.74 13.74
N THR A 577 4.67 24.22 13.78
CA THR A 577 5.86 25.08 13.76
C THR A 577 6.22 25.57 12.38
N GLY A 578 5.52 25.18 11.31
CA GLY A 578 5.78 25.59 9.93
C GLY A 578 7.24 25.35 9.50
N THR A 579 7.84 24.24 9.93
CA THR A 579 9.25 23.93 9.62
C THR A 579 9.34 22.92 8.47
N GLY A 580 10.51 22.88 7.81
CA GLY A 580 10.73 21.98 6.67
C GLY A 580 9.84 22.30 5.47
N PRO A 581 9.13 21.32 4.89
CA PRO A 581 8.24 21.55 3.75
C PRO A 581 7.12 22.56 4.03
N TRP A 582 6.77 22.77 5.31
CA TRP A 582 5.65 23.61 5.75
C TRP A 582 6.02 25.08 5.97
N ARG A 583 7.21 25.53 5.56
CA ARG A 583 7.68 26.93 5.72
C ARG A 583 6.71 27.97 5.21
N PHE A 584 5.98 27.66 4.14
CA PHE A 584 4.97 28.55 3.55
C PHE A 584 3.80 28.88 4.49
N LEU A 585 3.59 28.11 5.58
CA LEU A 585 2.55 28.38 6.58
C LEU A 585 2.88 29.57 7.49
N LYS A 586 4.14 29.99 7.60
CA LYS A 586 4.56 31.12 8.45
C LYS A 586 4.24 32.51 7.87
N GLY A 587 3.80 32.58 6.62
CA GLY A 587 3.34 33.81 5.97
C GLY A 587 4.26 34.34 4.86
N GLY A 588 3.65 34.63 3.70
CA GLY A 588 4.01 35.74 2.80
C GLY A 588 5.12 35.54 1.76
N SER A 589 6.19 34.83 2.06
CA SER A 589 7.35 34.80 1.16
C SER A 589 7.37 33.52 0.33
N SER A 590 7.14 33.66 -0.97
CA SER A 590 7.57 32.72 -2.00
C SER A 590 8.94 32.13 -1.61
N PRO A 591 9.12 30.80 -1.60
CA PRO A 591 10.41 30.23 -1.24
C PRO A 591 11.42 30.60 -2.31
N GLN A 592 12.29 31.57 -2.00
CA GLN A 592 13.54 31.75 -2.75
C GLN A 592 14.39 30.51 -2.51
N LEU A 593 14.84 29.94 -3.63
CA LEU A 593 15.70 28.78 -3.72
C LEU A 593 16.99 28.98 -2.91
N SER A 594 17.38 27.94 -2.17
CA SER A 594 18.79 27.58 -1.94
C SER A 594 18.88 26.08 -1.73
#